data_AF-A0A4Y6PYI3-F1
#
_entry.id   AF-A0A4Y6PYI3-F1
#
_cell.length_a   1.000
_cell.length_b   1.000
_cell.length_c   1.000
_cell.angle_alpha   90.00
_cell.angle_beta   90.00
_cell.angle_gamma   90.00
#
_symmetry.space_group_name_H-M   'P 1'
#
loop_
_entity.id
_entity.type
_entity.pdbx_description
1 polymer ?
#
loop_
_entity_poly.entity_id
_entity_poly.type
_entity_poly.pdbx_seq_one_letter_code
_entity_poly.pdbx_strand_id
1 'polypeptide(L)'
;MASADSLSKLLRCPETRQELRPLDDSKLDELNEAIRAGELHNHAGDEVEQTLDAGLIREDDAVVYPIRDGVPNLLIDDRIPLKDSD
;
A
#
# COMPACT_ATOMS: atom_id res chain seq x y z
N MET A 1 25.07 21.78 15.31
CA MET A 1 25.69 21.67 13.99
C MET A 1 24.80 20.73 13.19
N ALA A 2 24.02 21.26 12.26
CA ALA A 2 23.09 20.50 11.45
C ALA A 2 23.87 19.81 10.32
N SER A 3 23.78 18.48 10.27
CA SER A 3 24.08 17.68 9.08
C SER A 3 22.79 16.89 8.85
N ALA A 4 21.87 17.29 7.97
CA ALA A 4 22.02 17.45 6.53
C ALA A 4 22.64 16.21 5.86
N ASP A 5 22.19 15.03 6.28
CA ASP A 5 22.38 13.81 5.50
C ASP A 5 21.05 13.41 4.87
N SER A 6 20.90 13.82 3.61
CA SER A 6 20.11 13.15 2.59
C SER A 6 18.59 13.09 2.82
N LEU A 7 17.91 14.19 2.51
CA LEU A 7 16.50 14.24 2.07
C LEU A 7 16.31 13.42 0.77
N SER A 8 16.60 12.13 0.80
CA SER A 8 16.41 11.19 -0.29
C SER A 8 15.04 10.52 -0.12
N LYS A 9 14.04 11.11 -0.78
CA LYS A 9 13.22 10.50 -1.86
C LYS A 9 12.84 9.01 -1.83
N LEU A 10 12.89 8.34 -0.67
CA LEU A 10 12.44 6.96 -0.48
C LEU A 10 11.14 7.03 0.32
N LEU A 11 10.02 6.73 -0.32
CA LEU A 11 8.73 6.58 0.35
C LEU A 11 8.90 5.55 1.48
N ARG A 12 8.75 6.00 2.72
CA ARG A 12 8.86 5.16 3.91
C ARG A 12 7.52 5.09 4.61
N CYS A 13 7.20 3.93 5.15
CA CYS A 13 6.00 3.71 5.94
C CYS A 13 5.98 4.66 7.16
N PRO A 14 4.86 5.36 7.43
CA PRO A 14 4.77 6.33 8.52
C PRO A 14 4.90 5.72 9.93
N GLU A 15 4.59 4.43 10.10
CA GLU A 15 4.68 3.77 11.41
C GLU A 15 6.05 3.15 11.67
N THR A 16 6.55 2.37 10.72
CA THR A 16 7.73 1.52 10.93
C THR A 16 9.00 2.09 10.32
N ARG A 17 8.90 3.15 9.51
CA ARG A 17 9.98 3.70 8.67
C ARG A 17 10.58 2.68 7.69
N GLN A 18 9.89 1.57 7.45
CA GLN A 18 10.25 0.58 6.44
C GLN A 18 10.13 1.16 5.04
N GLU A 19 10.91 0.61 4.11
CA GLU A 19 10.88 1.01 2.71
C GLU A 19 9.58 0.53 2.05
N LEU A 20 9.01 1.39 1.21
CA LEU A 20 7.87 1.07 0.35
C LEU A 20 8.38 0.86 -1.07
N ARG A 21 7.99 -0.26 -1.67
CA ARG A 21 8.28 -0.60 -3.06
C ARG A 21 7.02 -0.44 -3.90
N PRO A 22 7.11 -0.02 -5.17
CA PRO A 22 5.97 -0.15 -6.07
C PRO A 22 5.54 -1.62 -6.17
N LEU A 23 4.24 -1.85 -6.17
CA LEU A 23 3.63 -3.16 -6.34
C LEU A 23 3.85 -3.64 -7.78
N ASP A 24 4.15 -4.93 -7.94
CA ASP A 24 4.26 -5.56 -9.26
C ASP A 24 2.90 -5.61 -9.96
N ASP A 25 2.88 -5.45 -11.29
CA ASP A 25 1.64 -5.45 -12.09
C ASP A 25 0.81 -6.72 -11.87
N SER A 26 1.45 -7.89 -11.74
CA SER A 26 0.74 -9.16 -11.47
C SER A 26 -0.01 -9.14 -10.14
N LYS A 27 0.60 -8.63 -9.07
CA LYS A 27 -0.06 -8.51 -7.75
C LYS A 27 -1.14 -7.44 -7.77
N LEU A 28 -0.94 -6.38 -8.54
CA LEU A 28 -1.94 -5.32 -8.74
C LEU A 28 -3.19 -5.89 -9.41
N ASP A 29 -3.02 -6.71 -10.45
CA ASP A 29 -4.12 -7.40 -11.11
C ASP A 29 -4.84 -8.36 -10.15
N GLU A 30 -4.12 -9.17 -9.37
CA GLU A 30 -4.71 -10.06 -8.35
C GLU A 30 -5.54 -9.28 -7.32
N LEU A 31 -5.02 -8.15 -6.82
CA LEU A 31 -5.77 -7.28 -5.90
C LEU A 31 -7.00 -6.68 -6.56
N ASN A 32 -6.88 -6.20 -7.80
CA ASN A 32 -7.99 -5.64 -8.54
C ASN A 32 -9.07 -6.68 -8.85
N GLU A 33 -8.72 -7.94 -9.04
CA GLU A 33 -9.69 -9.04 -9.13
C GLU A 33 -10.40 -9.28 -7.79
N ALA A 34 -9.67 -9.30 -6.67
CA ALA A 34 -10.27 -9.44 -5.34
C ALA A 34 -11.19 -8.27 -4.96
N ILE A 35 -10.82 -7.04 -5.33
CA ILE A 35 -11.65 -5.83 -5.21
C ILE A 35 -12.96 -6.02 -5.96
N ARG A 36 -12.90 -6.45 -7.23
CA ARG A 36 -14.09 -6.68 -8.05
C ARG A 36 -14.97 -7.81 -7.52
N ALA A 37 -14.39 -8.77 -6.81
CA ALA A 37 -15.12 -9.84 -6.14
C ALA A 37 -15.78 -9.38 -4.83
N GLY A 38 -15.43 -8.20 -4.30
CA GLY A 38 -15.89 -7.74 -2.98
C GLY A 38 -15.22 -8.49 -1.83
N GLU A 39 -14.04 -9.07 -2.07
CA GLU A 39 -13.32 -9.88 -1.06
C GLU A 39 -12.20 -9.10 -0.37
N LEU A 40 -11.83 -7.94 -0.92
CA LEU A 40 -10.74 -7.12 -0.40
C LEU A 40 -11.24 -6.05 0.57
N HIS A 41 -10.62 -6.00 1.75
CA HIS A 41 -10.93 -5.04 2.80
C HIS A 41 -9.69 -4.22 3.15
N ASN A 42 -9.89 -2.95 3.51
CA ASN A 42 -8.82 -2.13 4.05
C ASN A 42 -8.61 -2.44 5.56
N HIS A 43 -7.62 -1.80 6.18
CA HIS A 43 -7.33 -2.00 7.59
C HIS A 43 -8.44 -1.50 8.52
N ALA A 44 -9.24 -0.53 8.10
CA ALA A 44 -10.44 -0.11 8.83
C ALA A 44 -11.58 -1.15 8.78
N GLY A 45 -11.46 -2.17 7.92
CA GLY A 45 -12.48 -3.19 7.69
C GLY A 45 -13.55 -2.79 6.68
N ASP A 46 -13.35 -1.68 5.96
CA ASP A 46 -14.22 -1.26 4.87
C ASP A 46 -13.85 -2.02 3.58
N GLU A 47 -14.86 -2.43 2.81
CA GLU A 47 -14.68 -3.06 1.51
C GLU A 47 -14.03 -2.06 0.54
N VAL A 48 -13.00 -2.52 -0.17
CA VAL A 48 -12.35 -1.72 -1.20
C VAL A 48 -13.17 -1.84 -2.48
N GLU A 49 -14.04 -0.87 -2.74
CA GLU A 49 -14.87 -0.85 -3.96
C GLU A 49 -14.13 -0.32 -5.20
N GLN A 50 -13.06 0.44 -5.00
CA GLN A 50 -12.30 1.09 -6.07
C GLN A 50 -11.01 0.34 -6.36
N THR A 51 -10.85 -0.07 -7.63
CA THR A 51 -9.60 -0.63 -8.15
C THR A 51 -8.44 0.35 -8.00
N LEU A 52 -7.25 -0.23 -7.94
CA LEU A 52 -5.98 0.45 -7.76
C LEU A 52 -5.35 0.73 -9.13
N ASP A 53 -4.91 1.97 -9.36
CA ASP A 53 -4.08 2.30 -10.53
C ASP A 53 -2.66 1.75 -10.37
N ALA A 54 -2.16 1.82 -9.13
CA ALA A 54 -0.91 1.21 -8.69
C ALA A 54 -0.97 0.97 -7.17
N GLY A 55 0.03 0.29 -6.63
CA GLY A 55 0.17 0.09 -5.19
C GLY A 55 1.59 0.35 -4.72
N LEU A 56 1.75 0.69 -3.45
CA LEU A 56 3.02 0.65 -2.75
C LEU A 56 2.97 -0.46 -1.72
N ILE A 57 3.72 -1.53 -1.96
CA ILE A 57 3.86 -2.63 -1.02
C ILE A 57 4.97 -2.33 -0.02
N ARG A 58 4.75 -2.67 1.25
CA ARG A 58 5.81 -2.61 2.26
C ARG A 58 6.88 -3.66 1.96
N GLU A 59 8.14 -3.38 2.30
CA GLU A 59 9.24 -4.32 2.03
C GLU A 59 8.98 -5.76 2.52
N ASP A 60 8.23 -5.93 3.60
CA ASP A 60 7.88 -7.24 4.17
C ASP A 60 6.65 -7.92 3.55
N ASP A 61 6.11 -7.34 2.45
CA ASP A 61 4.93 -7.82 1.74
C ASP A 61 3.68 -8.01 2.65
N ALA A 62 3.61 -7.33 3.80
CA ALA A 62 2.48 -7.47 4.74
C ALA A 62 1.30 -6.55 4.43
N VAL A 63 1.56 -5.36 3.91
CA VAL A 63 0.54 -4.34 3.61
C VAL A 63 0.84 -3.63 2.30
N VAL A 64 -0.22 -3.19 1.63
CA VAL A 64 -0.20 -2.39 0.40
C VAL A 64 -0.90 -1.06 0.65
N TYR A 65 -0.29 0.02 0.19
CA TYR A 65 -0.88 1.34 0.16
C TYR A 65 -1.40 1.62 -1.25
N PRO A 66 -2.69 1.94 -1.42
CA PRO A 66 -3.26 2.16 -2.72
C PRO A 66 -2.76 3.46 -3.36
N ILE A 67 -2.48 3.46 -4.65
CA ILE A 67 -2.23 4.67 -5.46
C ILE A 67 -3.45 4.88 -6.37
N ARG A 68 -4.07 6.06 -6.27
CA ARG A 68 -5.22 6.47 -7.08
C ARG A 68 -4.90 7.79 -7.75
N ASP A 69 -5.13 7.90 -9.05
CA ASP A 69 -4.81 9.10 -9.85
C ASP A 69 -3.32 9.53 -9.73
N GLY A 70 -2.42 8.57 -9.52
CA GLY A 70 -0.99 8.82 -9.28
C GLY A 70 -0.66 9.40 -7.90
N VAL A 71 -1.63 9.49 -6.99
CA VAL A 71 -1.44 9.95 -5.61
C VAL A 71 -1.42 8.73 -4.68
N PRO A 72 -0.29 8.46 -3.99
CA PRO A 72 -0.21 7.38 -3.01
C PRO A 72 -0.99 7.76 -1.75
N ASN A 73 -1.94 6.91 -1.35
CA ASN A 73 -2.63 7.06 -0.09
C ASN A 73 -1.83 6.35 1.02
N LEU A 74 -1.12 7.13 1.84
CA LEU A 74 -0.33 6.62 2.97
C LEU A 74 -1.12 6.63 4.29
N LEU A 75 -2.45 6.64 4.24
CA LEU A 75 -3.31 6.49 5.41
C LEU A 75 -3.23 5.06 5.95
N ILE A 76 -3.10 4.93 7.27
CA ILE A 76 -3.04 3.64 7.99
C ILE A 76 -4.36 2.89 7.84
N ASP A 77 -5.50 3.59 7.92
CA ASP A 77 -6.83 2.99 7.76
C ASP A 77 -7.09 2.48 6.34
N ASP A 78 -6.57 3.17 5.32
CA ASP A 78 -6.79 2.85 3.90
C ASP A 78 -5.83 1.79 3.36
N ARG A 79 -4.84 1.36 4.16
CA ARG A 79 -3.92 0.30 3.73
C ARG A 79 -4.68 -1.01 3.58
N ILE A 80 -4.21 -1.82 2.65
CA ILE A 80 -4.75 -3.14 2.37
C ILE A 80 -3.78 -4.17 2.98
N PRO A 81 -4.17 -4.90 4.03
CA PRO A 81 -3.39 -6.04 4.49
C PRO A 81 -3.35 -7.13 3.40
N LEU A 82 -2.17 -7.69 3.13
CA LEU A 82 -2.03 -8.86 2.25
C LEU A 82 -2.01 -10.18 3.03
N LYS A 83 -1.69 -10.10 4.31
CA LYS A 83 -1.74 -11.23 5.24
C LYS A 83 -3.10 -11.24 5.93
N ASP A 84 -4.10 -11.79 5.25
CA ASP A 84 -5.32 -12.23 5.90
C ASP A 84 -5.24 -13.75 6.09
N SER A 85 -4.83 -14.16 7.30
CA SER A 85 -5.27 -15.39 7.98
C SER A 85 -4.32 -15.73 9.14
N ASP A 86 -4.79 -15.50 10.37
CA ASP A 86 -5.24 -16.62 11.22
C ASP A 86 -6.55 -16.21 11.91
#